data_AF-A0A4Q5QJX0-F1
#
_entry.id   AF-A0A4Q5QJX0-F1
#
_cell.length_a   1.000
_cell.length_b   1.000
_cell.length_c   1.000
_cell.angle_alpha   90.00
_cell.angle_beta   90.00
_cell.angle_gamma   90.00
#
_symmetry.space_group_name_H-M   'P 1'
#
loop_
_entity.id
_entity.type
_entity.pdbx_description
1 polymer ?
#
loop_
_entity_poly.entity_id
_entity_poly.type
_entity_poly.pdbx_seq_one_letter_code
_entity_poly.pdbx_strand_id
1 'polypeptide(L)'
;IQAWLGSVVVSSNLVPWIVTVHMLIALVILAISIFTWYKAKHLQFRILLTTNPIITFVTSLALIIDVIQIIFGTEVREKIDEYASKLNGNNRQLWVNGAENLLINHKNLAVGVIVINIILYVLLKNNFKSNSIQRQLMSTSFIIIMFQIFAGVMLSYWGLPPVAQAAHILLASLLFGIQFYLLLNVFKTIEVSGEKYNVG
;
A
#
# COMPACT_ATOMS: atom_id res chain seq x y z
N ILE A 1 -2.01 16.80 -12.78
CA ILE A 1 -0.81 16.74 -11.90
C ILE A 1 0.01 15.48 -12.17
N GLN A 2 -0.53 14.28 -11.95
CA GLN A 2 0.21 13.02 -12.18
C GLN A 2 0.73 12.83 -13.60
N ALA A 3 -0.11 13.06 -14.62
CA ALA A 3 0.31 12.95 -16.02
C ALA A 3 1.46 13.91 -16.37
N TRP A 4 1.42 15.14 -15.86
CA TRP A 4 2.49 16.12 -16.03
C TRP A 4 3.77 15.69 -15.30
N LEU A 5 3.67 15.29 -14.03
CA LEU A 5 4.83 14.85 -13.26
C LEU A 5 5.47 13.58 -13.84
N GLY A 6 4.66 12.68 -14.42
CA GLY A 6 5.17 11.52 -15.16
C GLY A 6 5.99 11.91 -16.37
N SER A 7 5.58 12.94 -17.12
CA SER A 7 6.38 13.49 -18.23
C SER A 7 7.71 14.08 -17.74
N VAL A 8 7.71 14.73 -16.56
CA VAL A 8 8.91 15.27 -15.91
C VAL A 8 9.85 14.16 -15.45
N VAL A 9 9.31 13.06 -14.91
CA VAL A 9 10.10 11.87 -14.52
C VAL A 9 10.87 11.30 -15.72
N VAL A 10 10.21 11.20 -16.88
CA VAL A 10 10.86 10.71 -18.11
C VAL A 10 11.88 11.71 -18.64
N SER A 11 11.54 13.00 -18.72
CA SER A 11 12.43 14.03 -19.26
C SER A 11 13.63 14.33 -18.37
N SER A 12 13.54 14.03 -17.07
CA SER A 12 14.65 14.14 -16.12
C SER A 12 15.57 12.91 -16.11
N ASN A 13 15.34 11.92 -16.97
CA ASN A 13 16.09 10.67 -16.98
C ASN A 13 16.06 9.95 -15.61
N LEU A 14 14.86 9.88 -15.01
CA LEU A 14 14.60 9.16 -13.75
C LEU A 14 15.40 9.70 -12.55
N VAL A 15 15.54 11.03 -12.41
CA VAL A 15 16.18 11.60 -11.21
C VAL A 15 15.53 11.02 -9.94
N PRO A 16 16.34 10.46 -9.02
CA PRO A 16 15.85 9.63 -7.92
C PRO A 16 14.66 10.22 -7.14
N TRP A 17 14.86 11.38 -6.51
CA TRP A 17 13.84 12.00 -5.67
C TRP A 17 12.55 12.39 -6.43
N ILE A 18 12.62 12.63 -7.76
CA ILE A 18 11.44 12.97 -8.58
C ILE A 18 10.54 11.74 -8.76
N VAL A 19 11.13 10.55 -8.93
CA VAL A 19 10.39 9.28 -9.02
C VAL A 19 9.66 9.00 -7.71
N THR A 20 10.35 9.15 -6.58
CA THR A 20 9.76 8.94 -5.25
C THR A 20 8.57 9.90 -5.00
N VAL A 21 8.74 11.20 -5.29
CA VAL A 21 7.66 12.19 -5.14
C VAL A 21 6.48 11.88 -6.07
N HIS A 22 6.74 11.47 -7.31
CA HIS A 22 5.70 11.08 -8.26
C HIS A 22 4.84 9.93 -7.73
N MET A 23 5.47 8.87 -7.24
CA MET A 23 4.78 7.71 -6.67
C MET A 23 3.94 8.10 -5.45
N LEU A 24 4.47 8.91 -4.52
CA LEU A 24 3.72 9.33 -3.34
C LEU A 24 2.49 10.17 -3.69
N ILE A 25 2.61 11.13 -4.62
CA ILE A 25 1.46 11.92 -5.07
C ILE A 25 0.41 11.01 -5.75
N ALA A 26 0.83 9.93 -6.41
CA ALA A 26 -0.09 8.99 -7.05
C ALA A 26 -0.92 8.24 -6.00
N LEU A 27 -0.28 7.82 -4.89
CA LEU A 27 -0.97 7.22 -3.75
C LEU A 27 -1.94 8.20 -3.07
N VAL A 28 -1.57 9.48 -2.94
CA VAL A 28 -2.48 10.51 -2.41
C VAL A 28 -3.72 10.66 -3.28
N ILE A 29 -3.55 10.71 -4.61
CA ILE A 29 -4.69 10.80 -5.53
C ILE A 29 -5.55 9.54 -5.43
N LEU A 30 -4.94 8.35 -5.37
CA LEU A 30 -5.66 7.10 -5.15
C LEU A 30 -6.46 7.12 -3.85
N ALA A 31 -5.88 7.59 -2.75
CA ALA A 31 -6.57 7.74 -1.47
C ALA A 31 -7.75 8.71 -1.56
N ILE A 32 -7.58 9.85 -2.23
CA ILE A 32 -8.68 10.80 -2.46
C ILE A 32 -9.79 10.15 -3.28
N SER A 33 -9.46 9.43 -4.36
CA SER A 33 -10.45 8.71 -5.19
C SER A 33 -11.22 7.66 -4.39
N ILE A 34 -10.54 6.88 -3.56
CA ILE A 34 -11.19 5.89 -2.68
C ILE A 34 -12.10 6.59 -1.66
N PHE A 35 -11.62 7.69 -1.07
CA PHE A 35 -12.38 8.45 -0.08
C PHE A 35 -13.64 9.10 -0.66
N THR A 36 -13.54 9.72 -1.84
CA THR A 36 -14.69 10.34 -2.51
C THR A 36 -15.71 9.28 -2.92
N TRP A 37 -15.27 8.15 -3.46
CA TRP A 37 -16.14 7.02 -3.75
C TRP A 37 -16.81 6.47 -2.49
N TYR A 38 -16.06 6.28 -1.40
CA TYR A 38 -16.59 5.82 -0.12
C TYR A 38 -17.67 6.77 0.40
N LYS A 39 -17.40 8.09 0.41
CA LYS A 39 -18.40 9.08 0.81
C LYS A 39 -19.64 9.05 -0.08
N ALA A 40 -19.48 8.98 -1.40
CA ALA A 40 -20.59 8.92 -2.33
C ALA A 40 -21.48 7.70 -2.10
N LYS A 41 -20.88 6.53 -1.82
CA LYS A 41 -21.60 5.28 -1.54
C LYS A 41 -22.36 5.31 -0.20
N HIS A 42 -21.85 6.05 0.78
CA HIS A 42 -22.41 6.10 2.14
C HIS A 42 -23.14 7.42 2.45
N LEU A 43 -23.60 8.15 1.43
CA LEU A 43 -24.24 9.48 1.58
C LEU A 43 -25.46 9.48 2.52
N GLN A 44 -26.16 8.35 2.66
CA GLN A 44 -27.36 8.19 3.50
C GLN A 44 -27.06 7.70 4.94
N PHE A 45 -25.79 7.47 5.29
CA PHE A 45 -25.39 7.00 6.60
C PHE A 45 -24.69 8.12 7.39
N ARG A 46 -25.05 8.31 8.67
CA ARG A 46 -24.25 9.14 9.57
C ARG A 46 -23.07 8.30 10.07
N ILE A 47 -21.84 8.76 9.85
CA ILE A 47 -20.65 8.16 10.46
C ILE A 47 -20.75 8.41 11.96
N LEU A 48 -20.97 7.36 12.77
CA LEU A 48 -20.81 7.46 14.20
C LEU A 48 -19.36 7.16 14.55
N LEU A 49 -18.73 8.07 15.28
CA LEU A 49 -17.35 7.96 15.74
C LEU A 49 -17.13 6.92 16.84
N THR A 50 -18.03 5.95 17.01
CA THR A 50 -17.81 4.84 17.94
C THR A 50 -16.90 3.81 17.28
N THR A 51 -15.59 3.96 17.46
CA THR A 51 -14.58 3.00 16.98
C THR A 51 -13.80 2.46 18.16
N ASN A 52 -13.27 1.25 18.04
CA ASN A 52 -12.23 0.80 18.96
C ASN A 52 -10.93 1.58 18.62
N PRO A 53 -10.45 2.48 19.49
CA PRO A 53 -9.33 3.36 19.19
C PRO A 53 -8.05 2.57 18.88
N ILE A 54 -7.90 1.36 19.45
CA ILE A 54 -6.76 0.49 19.20
C ILE A 54 -6.79 -0.01 17.75
N ILE A 55 -7.95 -0.41 17.22
CA ILE A 55 -8.06 -0.89 15.83
C ILE A 55 -7.77 0.25 14.86
N THR A 56 -8.32 1.44 15.12
CA THR A 56 -8.06 2.63 14.29
C THR A 56 -6.59 3.00 14.30
N PHE A 57 -5.94 2.98 15.48
CA PHE A 57 -4.52 3.25 15.62
C PHE A 57 -3.66 2.21 14.87
N VAL A 58 -3.89 0.91 15.08
CA VAL A 58 -3.13 -0.16 14.43
C VAL A 58 -3.32 -0.17 12.92
N THR A 59 -4.54 0.10 12.44
CA THR A 59 -4.82 0.20 10.99
C THR A 59 -4.10 1.40 10.38
N SER A 60 -4.09 2.55 11.08
CA SER A 60 -3.36 3.75 10.63
C SER A 60 -1.85 3.50 10.63
N LEU A 61 -1.33 2.82 11.65
CA LEU A 61 0.07 2.45 11.75
C LEU A 61 0.49 1.49 10.63
N ALA A 62 -0.32 0.48 10.32
CA ALA A 62 -0.09 -0.44 9.21
C ALA A 62 0.02 0.32 7.87
N LEU A 63 -0.90 1.27 7.63
CA LEU A 63 -0.87 2.11 6.42
C LEU A 63 0.37 3.01 6.35
N ILE A 64 0.81 3.58 7.47
CA ILE A 64 2.05 4.38 7.53
C ILE A 64 3.26 3.49 7.21
N ILE A 65 3.34 2.29 7.79
CA ILE A 65 4.42 1.34 7.52
C ILE A 65 4.43 0.95 6.03
N ASP A 66 3.27 0.74 5.40
CA ASP A 66 3.17 0.51 3.95
C ASP A 66 3.76 1.66 3.13
N VAL A 67 3.46 2.91 3.50
CA VAL A 67 4.04 4.09 2.82
C VAL A 67 5.56 4.14 2.98
N ILE A 68 6.08 3.88 4.17
CA ILE A 68 7.53 3.80 4.41
C ILE A 68 8.14 2.65 3.60
N GLN A 69 7.48 1.49 3.51
CA GLN A 69 7.91 0.36 2.69
C GLN A 69 8.02 0.75 1.21
N ILE A 70 7.06 1.53 0.71
CA ILE A 70 7.07 2.03 -0.67
C ILE A 70 8.24 3.00 -0.90
N ILE A 71 8.52 3.90 0.05
CA ILE A 71 9.69 4.82 -0.02
C ILE A 71 11.00 4.03 -0.05
N PHE A 72 11.18 3.05 0.83
CA PHE A 72 12.37 2.19 0.79
C PHE A 72 12.45 1.39 -0.51
N GLY A 73 11.29 0.99 -1.06
CA GLY A 73 11.21 0.32 -2.35
C GLY A 73 11.66 1.22 -3.52
N THR A 74 11.36 2.52 -3.47
CA THR A 74 11.85 3.47 -4.47
C THR A 74 13.34 3.73 -4.32
N GLU A 75 13.89 3.82 -3.09
CA GLU A 75 15.35 3.92 -2.88
C GLU A 75 16.11 2.71 -3.45
N VAL A 76 15.59 1.48 -3.29
CA VAL A 76 16.18 0.28 -3.89
C VAL A 76 16.19 0.39 -5.41
N ARG A 77 15.08 0.85 -6.01
CA ARG A 77 14.97 1.06 -7.46
C ARG A 77 15.97 2.11 -7.94
N GLU A 78 16.06 3.24 -7.25
CA GLU A 78 17.00 4.32 -7.58
C GLU A 78 18.44 3.80 -7.59
N LYS A 79 18.80 2.97 -6.61
CA LYS A 79 20.13 2.35 -6.55
C LYS A 79 20.36 1.36 -7.70
N ILE A 80 19.36 0.56 -8.05
CA ILE A 80 19.42 -0.34 -9.21
C ILE A 80 19.64 0.46 -10.51
N ASP A 81 18.90 1.56 -10.71
CA ASP A 81 18.98 2.39 -11.91
C ASP A 81 20.36 3.09 -12.01
N GLU A 82 20.96 3.46 -10.86
CA GLU A 82 22.34 3.98 -10.78
C GLU A 82 23.36 2.94 -11.28
N TYR A 83 23.27 1.68 -10.84
CA TYR A 83 24.17 0.61 -11.29
C TYR A 83 23.92 0.19 -12.74
N ALA A 84 22.66 0.19 -13.19
CA ALA A 84 22.32 -0.08 -14.58
C ALA A 84 23.01 0.92 -15.53
N SER A 85 23.03 2.19 -15.14
CA SER A 85 23.69 3.27 -15.88
C SER A 85 25.22 3.13 -15.85
N LYS A 86 25.80 2.86 -14.67
CA LYS A 86 27.27 2.68 -14.50
C LYS A 86 27.84 1.50 -15.27
N LEU A 87 27.06 0.43 -15.43
CA LEU A 87 27.50 -0.82 -16.07
C LEU A 87 27.07 -0.93 -17.54
N ASN A 88 26.62 0.18 -18.15
CA ASN A 88 26.15 0.23 -19.54
C ASN A 88 25.11 -0.87 -19.88
N GLY A 89 24.21 -1.18 -18.94
CA GLY A 89 23.17 -2.18 -19.17
C GLY A 89 23.63 -3.65 -19.11
N ASN A 90 24.91 -3.94 -18.82
CA ASN A 90 25.40 -5.32 -18.74
C ASN A 90 25.11 -5.97 -17.38
N ASN A 91 24.78 -7.27 -17.43
CA ASN A 91 24.58 -8.18 -16.30
C ASN A 91 23.68 -7.61 -15.17
N ARG A 92 22.35 -7.73 -15.34
CA ARG A 92 21.34 -7.22 -14.40
C ARG A 92 21.50 -7.71 -12.96
N GLN A 93 22.10 -8.89 -12.76
CA GLN A 93 22.34 -9.41 -11.42
C GLN A 93 23.36 -8.55 -10.65
N LEU A 94 24.32 -7.92 -11.33
CA LEU A 94 25.26 -6.99 -10.69
C LEU A 94 24.56 -5.74 -10.16
N TRP A 95 23.44 -5.32 -10.77
CA TRP A 95 22.69 -4.15 -10.31
C TRP A 95 22.00 -4.46 -8.99
N VAL A 96 21.42 -5.66 -8.89
CA VAL A 96 20.80 -6.16 -7.65
C VAL A 96 21.85 -6.28 -6.54
N ASN A 97 23.03 -6.84 -6.85
CA ASN A 97 24.12 -6.97 -5.89
C ASN A 97 24.63 -5.59 -5.42
N GLY A 98 24.70 -4.60 -6.31
CA GLY A 98 25.06 -3.24 -5.95
C GLY A 98 24.07 -2.55 -5.00
N ALA A 99 22.80 -2.93 -5.05
CA ALA A 99 21.74 -2.42 -4.18
C ALA A 99 21.50 -3.26 -2.92
N GLU A 100 22.35 -4.26 -2.63
CA GLU A 100 22.12 -5.27 -1.60
C GLU A 100 21.80 -4.70 -0.21
N ASN A 101 22.56 -3.70 0.25
CA ASN A 101 22.34 -3.10 1.57
C ASN A 101 20.94 -2.48 1.71
N LEU A 102 20.49 -1.71 0.71
CA LEU A 102 19.15 -1.13 0.70
C LEU A 102 18.08 -2.21 0.55
N LEU A 103 18.34 -3.23 -0.27
CA LEU A 103 17.44 -4.36 -0.48
C LEU A 103 17.22 -5.15 0.81
N ILE A 104 18.26 -5.37 1.61
CA ILE A 104 18.16 -6.02 2.93
C ILE A 104 17.30 -5.18 3.87
N ASN A 105 17.50 -3.86 3.91
CA ASN A 105 16.67 -2.97 4.74
C ASN A 105 15.20 -3.00 4.31
N HIS A 106 14.92 -2.98 3.01
CA HIS A 106 13.57 -3.13 2.46
C HIS A 106 12.92 -4.48 2.82
N LYS A 107 13.68 -5.57 2.77
CA LYS A 107 13.22 -6.90 3.19
C LYS A 107 12.93 -6.96 4.69
N ASN A 108 13.78 -6.35 5.52
CA ASN A 108 13.58 -6.29 6.97
C ASN A 108 12.31 -5.51 7.33
N LEU A 109 12.08 -4.37 6.67
CA LEU A 109 10.86 -3.60 6.87
C LEU A 109 9.59 -4.34 6.37
N ALA A 110 9.70 -5.17 5.33
CA ALA A 110 8.62 -6.05 4.88
C ALA A 110 8.19 -7.05 5.97
N VAL A 111 9.11 -7.53 6.81
CA VAL A 111 8.76 -8.35 7.97
C VAL A 111 7.88 -7.56 8.94
N GLY A 112 8.19 -6.28 9.15
CA GLY A 112 7.35 -5.36 9.92
C GLY A 112 5.94 -5.21 9.35
N VAL A 113 5.81 -5.06 8.02
CA VAL A 113 4.51 -5.04 7.31
C VAL A 113 3.71 -6.33 7.59
N ILE A 114 4.36 -7.49 7.52
CA ILE A 114 3.69 -8.78 7.80
C ILE A 114 3.22 -8.85 9.25
N VAL A 115 4.10 -8.51 10.20
CA VAL A 115 3.80 -8.56 11.63
C VAL A 115 2.63 -7.64 11.99
N ILE A 116 2.63 -6.39 11.53
CA ILE A 116 1.54 -5.45 11.83
C ILE A 116 0.21 -5.91 11.21
N ASN A 117 0.23 -6.50 10.01
CA ASN A 117 -0.95 -7.06 9.37
C ASN A 117 -1.48 -8.31 10.09
N ILE A 118 -0.61 -9.16 10.66
CA ILE A 118 -1.02 -10.27 11.53
C ILE A 118 -1.71 -9.76 12.79
N ILE A 119 -1.13 -8.75 13.46
CA ILE A 119 -1.73 -8.13 14.64
C ILE A 119 -3.11 -7.56 14.28
N LEU A 120 -3.19 -6.80 13.20
CA LEU A 120 -4.45 -6.22 12.72
C LEU A 120 -5.50 -7.28 12.42
N TYR A 121 -5.13 -8.39 11.79
CA TYR A 121 -6.04 -9.51 11.52
C TYR A 121 -6.62 -10.14 12.79
N VAL A 122 -5.79 -10.37 13.80
CA VAL A 122 -6.25 -10.89 15.09
C VAL A 122 -7.23 -9.91 15.75
N LEU A 123 -6.91 -8.61 15.74
CA LEU A 123 -7.80 -7.58 16.28
C LEU A 123 -9.15 -7.56 15.54
N LEU A 124 -9.14 -7.61 14.21
CA LEU A 124 -10.37 -7.61 13.41
C LEU A 124 -11.19 -8.90 13.61
N LYS A 125 -10.53 -10.05 13.75
CA LYS A 125 -11.19 -11.34 14.04
C LYS A 125 -11.94 -11.32 15.38
N ASN A 126 -11.38 -10.65 16.39
CA ASN A 126 -11.96 -10.58 17.73
C ASN A 126 -13.08 -9.53 17.86
N ASN A 127 -13.09 -8.50 17.01
CA ASN A 127 -14.03 -7.38 17.12
C ASN A 127 -15.11 -7.35 16.03
N PHE A 128 -14.97 -8.14 14.96
CA PHE A 128 -15.93 -8.16 13.85
C PHE A 128 -16.38 -9.58 13.48
N LYS A 129 -17.65 -9.71 13.05
CA LYS A 129 -18.24 -10.97 12.56
C LYS A 129 -17.48 -11.50 11.34
N SER A 130 -17.46 -12.81 11.13
CA SER A 130 -16.72 -13.46 10.03
C SER A 130 -17.00 -12.92 8.64
N ASN A 131 -18.26 -12.55 8.39
CA ASN A 131 -18.69 -12.09 7.08
C ASN A 131 -18.63 -10.55 6.96
N SER A 132 -17.99 -9.86 7.91
CA SER A 132 -17.86 -8.41 7.85
C SER A 132 -16.91 -7.97 6.74
N ILE A 133 -17.17 -6.79 6.18
CA ILE A 133 -16.32 -6.20 5.15
C ILE A 133 -14.87 -6.04 5.64
N GLN A 134 -14.65 -5.70 6.91
CA GLN A 134 -13.31 -5.53 7.49
C GLN A 134 -12.48 -6.82 7.43
N ARG A 135 -13.09 -7.97 7.75
CA ARG A 135 -12.41 -9.27 7.70
C ARG A 135 -12.16 -9.73 6.26
N GLN A 136 -13.07 -9.44 5.34
CA GLN A 136 -12.88 -9.73 3.92
C GLN A 136 -11.73 -8.91 3.34
N LEU A 137 -11.71 -7.59 3.59
CA LEU A 137 -10.62 -6.70 3.16
C LEU A 137 -9.27 -7.17 3.71
N MET A 138 -9.22 -7.52 5.00
CA MET A 138 -7.99 -8.02 5.62
C MET A 138 -7.53 -9.37 5.01
N SER A 139 -8.45 -10.28 4.71
CA SER A 139 -8.11 -11.54 4.02
C SER A 139 -7.54 -11.27 2.63
N THR A 140 -8.13 -10.33 1.89
CA THR A 140 -7.63 -9.91 0.57
C THR A 140 -6.24 -9.25 0.68
N SER A 141 -6.02 -8.41 1.70
CA SER A 141 -4.70 -7.82 1.97
C SER A 141 -3.61 -8.88 2.14
N PHE A 142 -3.88 -9.97 2.87
CA PHE A 142 -2.89 -11.04 3.02
C PHE A 142 -2.56 -11.74 1.71
N ILE A 143 -3.55 -12.01 0.88
CA ILE A 143 -3.34 -12.62 -0.44
C ILE A 143 -2.42 -11.71 -1.26
N ILE A 144 -2.66 -10.40 -1.24
CA ILE A 144 -1.81 -9.41 -1.94
C ILE A 144 -0.41 -9.38 -1.35
N ILE A 145 -0.24 -9.40 -0.01
CA ILE A 145 1.09 -9.47 0.63
C ILE A 145 1.85 -10.72 0.18
N MET A 146 1.19 -11.88 0.07
CA MET A 146 1.83 -13.10 -0.43
C MET A 146 2.32 -12.94 -1.88
N PHE A 147 1.48 -12.41 -2.77
CA PHE A 147 1.89 -12.13 -4.14
C PHE A 147 2.97 -11.05 -4.22
N GLN A 148 2.96 -10.09 -3.30
CA GLN A 148 3.96 -9.03 -3.24
C GLN A 148 5.34 -9.58 -2.88
N ILE A 149 5.41 -10.43 -1.84
CA ILE A 149 6.65 -11.12 -1.46
C ILE A 149 7.14 -11.97 -2.63
N PHE A 150 6.24 -12.72 -3.29
CA PHE A 150 6.60 -13.52 -4.45
C PHE A 150 7.21 -12.66 -5.57
N ALA A 151 6.56 -11.56 -5.96
CA ALA A 151 7.08 -10.64 -6.96
C ALA A 151 8.44 -10.04 -6.55
N GLY A 152 8.62 -9.70 -5.27
CA GLY A 152 9.89 -9.18 -4.73
C GLY A 152 11.03 -10.21 -4.79
N VAL A 153 10.73 -11.49 -4.51
CA VAL A 153 11.69 -12.59 -4.67
C VAL A 153 12.09 -12.73 -6.14
N MET A 154 11.13 -12.73 -7.08
CA MET A 154 11.42 -12.79 -8.52
C MET A 154 12.34 -11.65 -8.95
N LEU A 155 12.12 -10.44 -8.46
CA LEU A 155 12.98 -9.28 -8.74
C LEU A 155 14.42 -9.48 -8.25
N SER A 156 14.59 -10.05 -7.05
CA SER A 156 15.91 -10.26 -6.43
C SER A 156 16.73 -11.37 -7.10
N TYR A 157 16.09 -12.43 -7.61
CA TYR A 157 16.80 -13.62 -8.07
C TYR A 157 16.81 -13.80 -9.59
N TRP A 158 15.88 -13.20 -10.33
CA TRP A 158 15.76 -13.40 -11.78
C TRP A 158 16.21 -12.17 -12.59
N GLY A 159 17.07 -11.33 -12.03
CA GLY A 159 17.62 -10.18 -12.73
C GLY A 159 16.57 -9.13 -13.12
N LEU A 160 15.65 -8.82 -12.20
CA LEU A 160 14.66 -7.75 -12.36
C LEU A 160 13.80 -7.88 -13.63
N PRO A 161 13.03 -8.98 -13.80
CA PRO A 161 12.17 -9.12 -14.97
C PRO A 161 11.12 -7.99 -14.99
N PRO A 162 10.92 -7.28 -16.12
CA PRO A 162 10.04 -6.10 -16.17
C PRO A 162 8.61 -6.37 -15.71
N VAL A 163 8.10 -7.57 -16.01
CA VAL A 163 6.76 -8.00 -15.58
C VAL A 163 6.66 -8.10 -14.05
N ALA A 164 7.68 -8.64 -13.38
CA ALA A 164 7.69 -8.70 -11.91
C ALA A 164 7.80 -7.29 -11.30
N GLN A 165 8.50 -6.37 -11.97
CA GLN A 165 8.63 -4.99 -11.49
C GLN A 165 7.28 -4.27 -11.57
N ALA A 166 6.59 -4.40 -12.71
CA ALA A 166 5.25 -3.85 -12.87
C ALA A 166 4.25 -4.47 -11.88
N ALA A 167 4.30 -5.80 -11.72
CA ALA A 167 3.45 -6.51 -10.77
C ALA A 167 3.69 -6.05 -9.32
N HIS A 168 4.95 -5.91 -8.89
CA HIS A 168 5.30 -5.52 -7.53
C HIS A 168 4.79 -4.10 -7.18
N ILE A 169 4.91 -3.16 -8.12
CA ILE A 169 4.41 -1.78 -7.93
C ILE A 169 2.88 -1.77 -7.90
N LEU A 170 2.25 -2.52 -8.81
CA LEU A 170 0.78 -2.62 -8.86
C LEU A 170 0.23 -3.22 -7.57
N LEU A 171 0.78 -4.34 -7.10
CA LEU A 171 0.39 -5.00 -5.87
C LEU A 171 0.63 -4.10 -4.63
N ALA A 172 1.74 -3.34 -4.58
CA ALA A 172 1.96 -2.34 -3.52
C ALA A 172 0.84 -1.31 -3.47
N SER A 173 0.47 -0.76 -4.63
CA SER A 173 -0.57 0.27 -4.72
C SER A 173 -1.97 -0.27 -4.38
N LEU A 174 -2.26 -1.52 -4.76
CA LEU A 174 -3.49 -2.23 -4.38
C LEU A 174 -3.56 -2.51 -2.88
N LEU A 175 -2.45 -2.96 -2.28
CA LEU A 175 -2.37 -3.19 -0.84
C LEU A 175 -2.64 -1.89 -0.08
N PHE A 176 -1.96 -0.79 -0.46
CA PHE A 176 -2.20 0.53 0.11
C PHE A 176 -3.67 0.95 -0.03
N GLY A 177 -4.26 0.79 -1.22
CA GLY A 177 -5.66 1.15 -1.47
C GLY A 177 -6.64 0.36 -0.60
N ILE A 178 -6.44 -0.95 -0.46
CA ILE A 178 -7.30 -1.81 0.38
C ILE A 178 -7.09 -1.49 1.86
N GLN A 179 -5.87 -1.29 2.34
CA GLN A 179 -5.61 -0.88 3.72
C GLN A 179 -6.22 0.50 4.03
N PHE A 180 -6.14 1.45 3.10
CA PHE A 180 -6.79 2.75 3.26
C PHE A 180 -8.32 2.62 3.28
N TYR A 181 -8.89 1.79 2.42
CA TYR A 181 -10.33 1.51 2.43
C TYR A 181 -10.77 0.81 3.73
N LEU A 182 -9.95 -0.11 4.24
CA LEU A 182 -10.17 -0.75 5.53
C LEU A 182 -10.19 0.29 6.66
N LEU A 183 -9.24 1.23 6.68
CA LEU A 183 -9.24 2.33 7.65
C LEU A 183 -10.56 3.09 7.65
N LEU A 184 -11.11 3.41 6.48
CA LEU A 184 -12.42 4.09 6.37
C LEU A 184 -13.57 3.24 6.92
N ASN A 185 -13.51 1.91 6.79
CA ASN A 185 -14.52 0.95 7.25
C ASN A 185 -14.37 0.52 8.71
N VAL A 186 -13.28 0.90 9.39
CA VAL A 186 -13.14 0.73 10.85
C VAL A 186 -13.98 1.76 11.60
N PHE A 187 -14.27 2.91 10.97
CA PHE A 187 -15.25 3.88 11.48
C PHE A 187 -16.68 3.36 11.27
N LYS A 188 -17.49 3.29 12.33
CA LYS A 188 -18.85 2.75 12.28
C LYS A 188 -19.80 3.73 11.59
N THR A 189 -20.61 3.25 10.66
CA THR A 189 -21.71 4.04 10.06
C THR A 189 -23.05 3.53 10.60
N ILE A 190 -23.96 4.45 10.93
CA ILE A 190 -25.37 4.13 11.23
C ILE A 190 -26.24 4.65 10.09
N GLU A 191 -27.18 3.81 9.65
CA GLU A 191 -28.19 4.14 8.67
C GLU A 191 -29.10 5.22 9.23
N VAL A 192 -29.25 6.34 8.51
CA VAL A 192 -30.31 7.29 8.82
C VAL A 192 -31.59 6.73 8.23
N SER A 193 -32.14 5.70 8.87
CA SER A 193 -33.53 5.31 8.60
C SER A 193 -34.40 6.52 8.95
N GLY A 194 -35.19 6.99 7.99
CA GLY A 194 -36.25 7.97 8.19
C GLY A 194 -37.42 7.40 9.00
N GLU A 195 -37.18 6.46 9.91
CA GLU A 195 -38.19 5.94 10.81
C GLU A 195 -38.23 6.78 12.08
N LYS A 196 -39.38 7.41 12.26
CA LYS A 196 -39.83 7.97 13.53
C LYS A 196 -39.48 7.00 14.65
N TYR A 197 -38.73 7.50 15.63
CA TYR A 197 -38.66 6.90 16.96
C TYR A 197 -40.08 6.82 17.51
N ASN A 198 -40.76 5.69 17.33
CA ASN A 198 -41.84 5.32 18.22
C ASN A 198 -41.19 4.75 19.47
N VAL A 199 -41.03 5.64 20.46
CA VAL A 199 -40.98 5.24 21.86
C VAL A 199 -42.27 4.51 22.19
N GLY A 200 -42.12 3.23 22.53
CA GLY A 200 -43.11 2.36 23.16
C GLY A 200 -42.37 1.44 24.12
#